data_AF-A0A4P8RA56-F1
#
_entry.id   AF-A0A4P8RA56-F1
#
_cell.length_a   1.000
_cell.length_b   1.000
_cell.length_c   1.000
_cell.angle_alpha   90.00
_cell.angle_beta   90.00
_cell.angle_gamma   90.00
#
_symmetry.space_group_name_H-M   'P 1'
#
loop_
_entity.id
_entity.type
_entity.pdbx_description
1 polymer ?
#
loop_
_entity_poly.entity_id
_entity_poly.type
_entity_poly.pdbx_seq_one_letter_code
_entity_poly.pdbx_strand_id
1 'polypeptide(L)'
;MEPGAFVVRAADRWEDAAVPPYARPAIAAPPVLDHDGAPIPYGERWGWDGPPEEAYSVDAHPERFAPLHAVADALVAHLLSTYDVFAESVDGATLLPGSARVVLRAVRLRPACDDAAGLTIGWTVYPSVIVRAGADARAVAPVCGCEACDETWDRAADELERFVLAVADGRLQESLDDDRVGVAVEAPEGSSSGWTIEHDAARRAEIGAILDARQGVRWRSWPLRGEERSGG
;
A
#
# COMPACT_ATOMS: atom_id res chain seq x y z
N MET A 1 -37.78 10.44 -19.65
CA MET A 1 -36.82 9.42 -19.17
C MET A 1 -35.49 10.13 -19.11
N GLU A 2 -35.26 10.82 -17.99
CA GLU A 2 -34.04 11.59 -17.72
C GLU A 2 -33.19 10.82 -16.71
N PRO A 3 -31.85 10.84 -16.84
CA PRO A 3 -30.98 10.18 -15.88
C PRO A 3 -31.00 10.93 -14.54
N GLY A 4 -31.44 10.24 -13.49
CA GLY A 4 -31.54 10.77 -12.14
C GLY A 4 -30.17 11.12 -11.55
N ALA A 5 -30.05 12.36 -11.12
CA ALA A 5 -28.92 12.84 -10.32
C ALA A 5 -28.84 12.08 -8.99
N PHE A 6 -27.75 11.35 -8.78
CA PHE A 6 -27.40 10.78 -7.48
C PHE A 6 -26.85 11.92 -6.61
N VAL A 7 -27.66 12.42 -5.68
CA VAL A 7 -27.20 13.32 -4.63
C VAL A 7 -26.49 12.45 -3.59
N VAL A 8 -25.16 12.50 -3.56
CA VAL A 8 -24.38 11.95 -2.45
C VAL A 8 -24.61 12.87 -1.25
N ARG A 9 -25.48 12.43 -0.33
CA ARG A 9 -25.54 13.03 1.01
C ARG A 9 -24.25 12.68 1.71
N ALA A 10 -23.55 13.70 2.22
CA ALA A 10 -22.44 13.52 3.15
C ALA A 10 -22.93 12.62 4.30
N ALA A 11 -22.43 11.39 4.36
CA ALA A 11 -22.70 10.50 5.46
C ALA A 11 -22.14 11.12 6.73
N ASP A 12 -22.93 11.02 7.78
CA ASP A 12 -22.70 11.62 9.08
C ASP A 12 -21.30 11.32 9.60
N ARG A 13 -20.69 12.36 10.17
CA ARG A 13 -19.35 12.34 10.78
C ARG A 13 -19.43 11.50 12.05
N TRP A 14 -18.93 10.28 12.00
CA TRP A 14 -18.78 9.42 13.17
C TRP A 14 -17.74 10.07 14.09
N GLU A 15 -18.16 10.47 15.30
CA GLU A 15 -17.25 10.93 16.35
C GLU A 15 -16.58 9.72 16.99
N ASP A 16 -15.62 9.11 16.28
CA ASP A 16 -14.74 8.08 16.84
C ASP A 16 -13.60 8.73 17.64
N ALA A 17 -13.14 8.02 18.68
CA ALA A 17 -11.93 8.37 19.41
C ALA A 17 -10.80 8.68 18.43
N ALA A 18 -10.19 9.86 18.56
CA ALA A 18 -9.19 10.33 17.60
C ALA A 18 -8.01 9.34 17.57
N VAL A 19 -7.90 8.59 16.47
CA VAL A 19 -6.76 7.72 16.19
C VAL A 19 -5.50 8.61 16.22
N PRO A 20 -4.48 8.28 17.03
CA PRO A 20 -3.26 9.06 17.03
C PRO A 20 -2.67 9.06 15.62
N PRO A 21 -2.32 10.23 15.04
CA PRO A 21 -1.85 10.27 13.67
C PRO A 21 -0.49 9.58 13.57
N TYR A 22 -0.29 8.82 12.49
CA TYR A 22 1.02 8.33 12.12
C TYR A 22 1.97 9.51 11.84
N ALA A 23 3.20 9.40 12.32
CA ALA A 23 4.26 10.34 12.03
C ALA A 23 5.45 9.60 11.43
N ARG A 24 5.82 9.96 10.20
CA ARG A 24 7.02 9.44 9.54
C ARG A 24 8.26 9.78 10.39
N PRO A 25 9.18 8.82 10.62
CA PRO A 25 10.43 9.12 11.30
C PRO A 25 11.26 10.13 10.50
N ALA A 26 12.01 10.97 11.19
CA ALA A 26 13.02 11.81 10.53
C ALA A 26 14.14 10.91 10.01
N ILE A 27 14.30 10.84 8.69
CA ILE A 27 15.33 10.01 8.04
C ILE A 27 16.39 10.92 7.42
N ALA A 28 17.62 10.79 7.89
CA ALA A 28 18.77 11.42 7.26
C ALA A 28 19.22 10.56 6.07
N ALA A 29 18.62 10.79 4.90
CA ALA A 29 19.02 10.15 3.65
C ALA A 29 20.19 10.93 3.02
N PRO A 30 21.38 10.31 2.83
CA PRO A 30 22.47 10.96 2.10
C PRO A 30 22.05 11.29 0.66
N PRO A 31 22.54 12.39 0.08
CA PRO A 31 22.30 12.67 -1.34
C PRO A 31 22.91 11.55 -2.20
N VAL A 32 22.18 11.15 -3.23
CA VAL A 32 22.71 10.27 -4.26
C VAL A 32 23.64 11.09 -5.12
N LEU A 33 24.83 10.57 -5.40
CA LEU A 33 25.85 11.25 -6.17
C LEU A 33 26.01 10.58 -7.54
N ASP A 34 26.27 11.39 -8.57
CA ASP A 34 26.65 10.92 -9.88
C ASP A 34 28.12 10.45 -9.93
N HIS A 35 28.59 10.07 -11.12
CA HIS A 35 29.96 9.63 -11.34
C HIS A 35 31.02 10.69 -10.97
N ASP A 36 30.68 11.98 -11.10
CA ASP A 36 31.56 13.10 -10.80
C ASP A 36 31.48 13.52 -9.31
N GLY A 37 30.66 12.84 -8.51
CA GLY A 37 30.45 13.12 -7.10
C GLY A 37 29.49 14.29 -6.84
N ALA A 38 28.76 14.76 -7.85
CA ALA A 38 27.75 15.81 -7.69
C ALA A 38 26.39 15.21 -7.30
N PRO A 39 25.60 15.89 -6.45
CA PRO A 39 24.25 15.42 -6.09
C PRO A 39 23.32 15.34 -7.30
N ILE A 40 22.65 14.19 -7.46
CA ILE A 40 21.60 14.00 -8.47
C ILE A 40 20.29 14.58 -7.91
N PRO A 41 19.64 15.55 -8.60
CA PRO A 41 18.42 16.20 -8.12
C PRO A 41 17.18 15.38 -8.47
N TYR A 42 17.05 14.17 -7.91
CA TYR A 42 15.88 13.32 -8.16
C TYR A 42 14.56 14.04 -7.84
N GLY A 43 13.56 13.82 -8.69
CA GLY A 43 12.22 14.43 -8.63
C GLY A 43 12.08 15.70 -9.47
N GLU A 44 13.19 16.28 -9.93
CA GLU A 44 13.21 17.56 -10.66
C GLU A 44 14.05 17.50 -11.95
N ARG A 45 14.57 16.33 -12.35
CA ARG A 45 15.62 16.21 -13.37
C ARG A 45 15.16 16.59 -14.78
N TRP A 46 13.90 16.31 -15.10
CA TRP A 46 13.46 16.22 -16.49
C TRP A 46 12.63 17.41 -16.97
N GLY A 47 12.14 18.25 -16.07
CA GLY A 47 11.34 19.42 -16.43
C GLY A 47 10.21 19.10 -17.41
N TRP A 48 10.00 19.98 -18.40
CA TRP A 48 8.96 19.81 -19.43
C TRP A 48 9.40 18.92 -20.59
N ASP A 49 10.70 18.82 -20.85
CA ASP A 49 11.24 18.05 -21.98
C ASP A 49 11.14 16.54 -21.73
N GLY A 50 11.01 16.13 -20.46
CA GLY A 50 10.89 14.75 -20.06
C GLY A 50 12.23 14.03 -20.07
N PRO A 51 12.26 12.78 -19.56
CA PRO A 51 13.48 11.99 -19.51
C PRO A 51 13.94 11.62 -20.93
N PRO A 52 15.26 11.63 -21.18
CA PRO A 52 15.79 11.11 -22.43
C PRO A 52 15.62 9.58 -22.50
N GLU A 53 15.62 9.01 -23.71
CA GLU A 53 15.32 7.58 -23.93
C GLU A 53 16.26 6.66 -23.14
N GLU A 54 17.53 7.02 -23.05
CA GLU A 54 18.55 6.29 -22.31
C GLU A 54 18.32 6.23 -20.78
N ALA A 55 17.42 7.05 -20.23
CA ALA A 55 17.07 6.98 -18.81
C ALA A 55 16.01 5.90 -18.52
N TYR A 56 15.30 5.40 -19.55
CA TYR A 56 14.28 4.39 -19.36
C TYR A 56 14.89 3.02 -19.09
N SER A 57 14.30 2.29 -18.15
CA SER A 57 14.75 0.96 -17.72
C SER A 57 16.18 0.89 -17.16
N VAL A 58 16.85 2.03 -16.99
CA VAL A 58 18.13 2.14 -16.29
C VAL A 58 17.87 2.35 -14.82
N ASP A 59 18.50 1.57 -13.95
CA ASP A 59 18.38 1.68 -12.50
C ASP A 59 19.80 1.73 -11.92
N ALA A 60 20.34 2.94 -11.83
CA ALA A 60 21.75 3.15 -11.47
C ALA A 60 21.94 3.29 -9.96
N HIS A 61 20.92 3.80 -9.27
CA HIS A 61 21.00 4.18 -7.86
C HIS A 61 19.83 3.63 -7.03
N PRO A 62 19.69 2.30 -6.93
CA PRO A 62 18.62 1.69 -6.13
C PRO A 62 18.75 2.01 -4.64
N GLU A 63 19.96 2.28 -4.14
CA GLU A 63 20.22 2.67 -2.75
C GLU A 63 19.45 3.91 -2.31
N ARG A 64 19.01 4.76 -3.25
CA ARG A 64 18.18 5.94 -2.97
C ARG A 64 16.87 5.59 -2.27
N PHE A 65 16.37 4.36 -2.46
CA PHE A 65 15.13 3.90 -1.85
C PHE A 65 15.32 3.19 -0.50
N ALA A 66 16.55 3.05 0.00
CA ALA A 66 16.84 2.47 1.32
C ALA A 66 15.99 3.05 2.48
N PRO A 67 15.67 4.37 2.52
CA PRO A 67 14.77 4.94 3.52
C PRO A 67 13.40 4.27 3.64
N LEU A 68 12.86 3.69 2.57
CA LEU A 68 11.53 3.06 2.58
C LEU A 68 11.43 1.91 3.59
N HIS A 69 12.53 1.22 3.85
CA HIS A 69 12.55 0.15 4.85
C HIS A 69 12.28 0.69 6.26
N ALA A 70 12.85 1.84 6.61
CA ALA A 70 12.63 2.51 7.89
C ALA A 70 11.19 3.06 8.01
N VAL A 71 10.63 3.58 6.90
CA VAL A 71 9.22 4.00 6.84
C VAL A 71 8.29 2.81 7.09
N ALA A 72 8.53 1.69 6.41
CA ALA A 72 7.72 0.48 6.59
C ALA A 72 7.81 -0.08 8.02
N ASP A 73 8.99 -0.02 8.66
CA ASP A 73 9.13 -0.40 10.06
C ASP A 73 8.34 0.51 10.99
N ALA A 74 8.36 1.83 10.75
CA ALA A 74 7.57 2.78 11.51
C ALA A 74 6.06 2.57 11.32
N LEU A 75 5.61 2.25 10.10
CA LEU A 75 4.21 1.90 9.82
C LEU A 75 3.78 0.65 10.60
N VAL A 76 4.58 -0.43 10.57
CA VAL A 76 4.27 -1.64 11.35
C VAL A 76 4.21 -1.33 12.85
N ALA A 77 5.18 -0.58 13.37
CA ALA A 77 5.19 -0.18 14.78
C ALA A 77 3.96 0.63 15.16
N HIS A 78 3.59 1.60 14.31
CA HIS A 78 2.39 2.41 14.50
C HIS A 78 1.13 1.53 14.52
N LEU A 79 0.93 0.68 13.52
CA LEU A 79 -0.24 -0.19 13.42
C LEU A 79 -0.38 -1.10 14.66
N LEU A 80 0.73 -1.70 15.12
CA LEU A 80 0.73 -2.55 16.31
C LEU A 80 0.46 -1.78 17.60
N SER A 81 0.84 -0.51 17.67
CA SER A 81 0.57 0.33 18.85
C SER A 81 -0.86 0.86 18.90
N THR A 82 -1.47 1.09 17.72
CA THR A 82 -2.75 1.78 17.56
C THR A 82 -3.94 0.82 17.52
N TYR A 83 -3.80 -0.31 16.81
CA TYR A 83 -4.92 -1.22 16.52
C TYR A 83 -4.81 -2.54 17.28
N ASP A 84 -5.93 -3.23 17.45
CA ASP A 84 -5.98 -4.62 17.92
C ASP A 84 -5.69 -5.56 16.74
N VAL A 85 -4.39 -5.79 16.54
CA VAL A 85 -3.82 -6.52 15.41
C VAL A 85 -2.71 -7.47 15.87
N PHE A 86 -2.67 -8.66 15.27
CA PHE A 86 -1.64 -9.66 15.48
C PHE A 86 -0.61 -9.60 14.36
N ALA A 87 0.67 -9.64 14.72
CA ALA A 87 1.78 -9.74 13.77
C ALA A 87 2.39 -11.13 13.79
N GLU A 88 2.66 -11.68 12.60
CA GLU A 88 3.48 -12.88 12.44
C GLU A 88 4.53 -12.69 11.34
N SER A 89 5.70 -13.29 11.51
CA SER A 89 6.67 -13.41 10.43
C SER A 89 6.18 -14.45 9.43
N VAL A 90 6.23 -14.13 8.14
CA VAL A 90 5.85 -15.05 7.06
C VAL A 90 6.96 -15.18 6.03
N ASP A 91 6.93 -16.25 5.25
CA ASP A 91 7.84 -16.40 4.12
C ASP A 91 7.52 -15.34 3.05
N GLY A 92 8.53 -14.55 2.70
CA GLY A 92 8.46 -13.51 1.69
C GLY A 92 8.17 -14.05 0.29
N ALA A 93 8.49 -15.31 -0.01
CA ALA A 93 8.12 -15.93 -1.29
C ALA A 93 6.59 -15.92 -1.51
N THR A 94 5.81 -15.91 -0.44
CA THR A 94 4.35 -15.82 -0.53
C THR A 94 3.87 -14.46 -1.01
N LEU A 95 4.64 -13.38 -0.88
CA LEU A 95 4.28 -12.01 -1.29
C LEU A 95 4.37 -11.80 -2.80
N LEU A 96 5.33 -12.45 -3.43
CA LEU A 96 5.58 -12.37 -4.86
C LEU A 96 5.84 -13.76 -5.46
N PRO A 97 4.79 -14.58 -5.63
CA PRO A 97 4.93 -15.87 -6.30
C PRO A 97 5.55 -15.70 -7.69
N GLY A 98 6.64 -16.42 -7.96
CA GLY A 98 7.30 -16.41 -9.27
C GLY A 98 8.11 -15.15 -9.61
N SER A 99 8.27 -14.21 -8.69
CA SER A 99 9.12 -13.04 -8.93
C SER A 99 10.61 -13.35 -8.72
N ALA A 100 11.46 -12.76 -9.55
CA ALA A 100 12.91 -12.74 -9.33
C ALA A 100 13.34 -11.81 -8.16
N ARG A 101 12.43 -10.99 -7.63
CA ARG A 101 12.72 -10.09 -6.50
C ARG A 101 12.87 -10.91 -5.22
N VAL A 102 14.01 -10.76 -4.55
CA VAL A 102 14.27 -11.42 -3.28
C VAL A 102 13.66 -10.59 -2.14
N VAL A 103 12.70 -11.17 -1.44
CA VAL A 103 12.13 -10.61 -0.20
C VAL A 103 13.00 -11.05 0.98
N LEU A 104 13.60 -10.09 1.67
CA LEU A 104 14.47 -10.28 2.83
C LEU A 104 13.69 -10.77 4.05
N ARG A 105 12.51 -10.18 4.28
CA ARG A 105 11.59 -10.52 5.37
C ARG A 105 10.19 -10.06 5.03
N ALA A 106 9.21 -10.67 5.67
CA ALA A 106 7.82 -10.27 5.54
C ALA A 106 7.07 -10.44 6.86
N VAL A 107 6.14 -9.53 7.12
CA VAL A 107 5.26 -9.54 8.29
C VAL A 107 3.82 -9.53 7.81
N ARG A 108 3.01 -10.43 8.34
CA ARG A 108 1.55 -10.42 8.17
C ARG A 108 0.90 -9.83 9.41
N LEU A 109 0.05 -8.85 9.19
CA LEU A 109 -0.77 -8.16 10.19
C LEU A 109 -2.22 -8.62 10.00
N ARG A 110 -2.78 -9.28 11.01
CA ARG A 110 -4.17 -9.75 11.04
C ARG A 110 -4.98 -8.97 12.08
N PRO A 111 -5.96 -8.14 11.68
CA PRO A 111 -6.89 -7.50 12.59
C PRO A 111 -7.64 -8.54 13.43
N ALA A 112 -8.09 -8.15 14.62
CA ALA A 112 -8.87 -9.03 15.49
C ALA A 112 -10.29 -9.33 14.99
N CYS A 113 -10.75 -8.67 13.91
CA CYS A 113 -12.04 -8.93 13.26
C CYS A 113 -11.85 -9.46 11.83
N ASP A 114 -12.72 -10.39 11.42
CA ASP A 114 -12.61 -11.11 10.14
C ASP A 114 -13.10 -10.31 8.93
N ASP A 115 -13.81 -9.20 9.16
CA ASP A 115 -14.39 -8.31 8.14
C ASP A 115 -13.53 -7.06 7.86
N ALA A 116 -12.32 -6.99 8.42
CA ALA A 116 -11.29 -6.01 8.10
C ALA A 116 -10.17 -6.60 7.25
N ALA A 117 -9.65 -5.82 6.30
CA ALA A 117 -8.57 -6.27 5.42
C ALA A 117 -7.26 -6.40 6.19
N GLY A 118 -6.71 -7.61 6.29
CA GLY A 118 -5.35 -7.82 6.77
C GLY A 118 -4.30 -7.26 5.83
N LEU A 119 -3.09 -7.01 6.35
CA LEU A 119 -1.94 -6.56 5.58
C LEU A 119 -0.82 -7.59 5.59
N THR A 120 -0.07 -7.70 4.50
CA THR A 120 1.24 -8.36 4.49
C THR A 120 2.25 -7.42 3.88
N ILE A 121 3.31 -7.09 4.64
CA ILE A 121 4.35 -6.14 4.24
C ILE A 121 5.66 -6.90 4.07
N GLY A 122 6.36 -6.70 2.96
CA GLY A 122 7.66 -7.32 2.68
C GLY A 122 8.71 -6.30 2.29
N TRP A 123 9.93 -6.56 2.73
CA TRP A 123 11.12 -5.75 2.45
C TRP A 123 12.00 -6.52 1.47
N THR A 124 12.46 -5.90 0.39
CA THR A 124 13.26 -6.60 -0.64
C THR A 124 14.72 -6.18 -0.68
N VAL A 125 15.56 -6.96 -1.37
CA VAL A 125 17.00 -6.66 -1.58
C VAL A 125 17.21 -5.41 -2.42
N TYR A 126 16.43 -5.26 -3.49
CA TYR A 126 16.16 -3.95 -4.05
C TYR A 126 15.36 -3.22 -2.99
N PRO A 127 15.73 -2.05 -2.46
CA PRO A 127 15.12 -1.51 -1.23
C PRO A 127 13.68 -0.99 -1.40
N SER A 128 12.86 -1.71 -2.17
CA SER A 128 11.41 -1.61 -2.19
C SER A 128 10.75 -2.20 -0.95
N VAL A 129 9.51 -1.77 -0.76
CA VAL A 129 8.51 -2.34 0.13
C VAL A 129 7.33 -2.81 -0.71
N ILE A 130 6.86 -4.02 -0.45
CA ILE A 130 5.67 -4.60 -1.10
C ILE A 130 4.61 -4.79 -0.04
N VAL A 131 3.40 -4.34 -0.35
CA VAL A 131 2.24 -4.49 0.52
C VAL A 131 1.16 -5.23 -0.23
N ARG A 132 0.57 -6.23 0.43
CA ARG A 132 -0.73 -6.78 0.06
C ARG A 132 -1.76 -6.50 1.13
N ALA A 133 -2.99 -6.29 0.69
CA ALA A 133 -4.13 -6.01 1.53
C ALA A 133 -5.34 -6.84 1.08
N GLY A 134 -6.17 -7.25 2.04
CA GLY A 134 -7.45 -7.88 1.74
C GLY A 134 -7.31 -9.15 0.88
N ALA A 135 -8.12 -9.25 -0.17
CA ALA A 135 -8.20 -10.40 -1.05
C ALA A 135 -7.09 -10.37 -2.12
N ASP A 136 -6.83 -9.21 -2.74
CA ASP A 136 -5.90 -9.08 -3.87
C ASP A 136 -5.18 -7.72 -3.98
N ALA A 137 -5.66 -6.68 -3.29
CA ALA A 137 -5.09 -5.35 -3.36
C ALA A 137 -3.58 -5.34 -3.04
N ARG A 138 -2.82 -4.61 -3.84
CA ARG A 138 -1.36 -4.54 -3.73
C ARG A 138 -0.84 -3.13 -3.95
N ALA A 139 0.24 -2.81 -3.25
CA ALA A 139 1.06 -1.63 -3.47
C ALA A 139 2.54 -2.02 -3.47
N VAL A 140 3.34 -1.29 -4.25
CA VAL A 140 4.80 -1.43 -4.26
C VAL A 140 5.39 -0.03 -4.23
N ALA A 141 6.36 0.18 -3.35
CA ALA A 141 7.10 1.43 -3.22
C ALA A 141 8.60 1.13 -3.36
N PRO A 142 9.36 1.81 -4.26
CA PRO A 142 8.86 2.66 -5.33
C PRO A 142 8.00 1.89 -6.34
N VAL A 143 7.20 2.62 -7.12
CA VAL A 143 6.44 2.05 -8.25
C VAL A 143 7.40 1.72 -9.39
N CYS A 144 8.39 2.59 -9.63
CA CYS A 144 9.42 2.37 -10.64
C CYS A 144 10.80 2.83 -10.16
N GLY A 145 11.78 1.95 -10.37
CA GLY A 145 13.18 2.21 -10.03
C GLY A 145 13.98 2.96 -11.08
N CYS A 146 13.43 3.15 -12.28
CA CYS A 146 14.24 3.65 -13.38
C CYS A 146 14.58 5.14 -13.24
N GLU A 147 15.69 5.56 -13.86
CA GLU A 147 16.15 6.95 -13.88
C GLU A 147 15.12 7.87 -14.55
N ALA A 148 14.41 7.39 -15.57
CA ALA A 148 13.39 8.18 -16.27
C ALA A 148 12.18 8.55 -15.38
N CYS A 149 11.75 7.66 -14.51
CA CYS A 149 10.61 7.93 -13.61
C CYS A 149 10.95 8.95 -12.52
N ASP A 150 12.23 9.18 -12.28
CA ASP A 150 12.73 10.19 -11.36
C ASP A 150 12.09 10.13 -9.96
N GLU A 151 11.70 8.92 -9.54
CA GLU A 151 10.98 8.70 -8.31
C GLU A 151 11.92 8.87 -7.11
N THR A 152 11.49 9.69 -6.16
CA THR A 152 12.16 9.92 -4.89
C THR A 152 11.63 8.98 -3.82
N TRP A 153 12.44 8.70 -2.80
CA TRP A 153 12.04 7.81 -1.72
C TRP A 153 10.90 8.38 -0.87
N ASP A 154 10.84 9.70 -0.69
CA ASP A 154 9.85 10.39 0.11
C ASP A 154 8.48 10.41 -0.59
N ARG A 155 8.44 10.61 -1.91
CA ARG A 155 7.20 10.46 -2.69
C ARG A 155 6.70 9.02 -2.69
N ALA A 156 7.61 8.05 -2.83
CA ALA A 156 7.26 6.64 -2.72
C ALA A 156 6.75 6.28 -1.31
N ALA A 157 7.30 6.91 -0.26
CA ALA A 157 6.84 6.77 1.11
C ALA A 157 5.44 7.37 1.31
N ASP A 158 5.13 8.53 0.71
CA ASP A 158 3.79 9.14 0.79
C ASP A 158 2.72 8.18 0.27
N GLU A 159 2.95 7.56 -0.89
CA GLU A 159 2.01 6.60 -1.48
C GLU A 159 1.89 5.31 -0.67
N LEU A 160 3.00 4.81 -0.11
CA LEU A 160 3.00 3.65 0.78
C LEU A 160 2.18 3.92 2.05
N GLU A 161 2.42 5.06 2.70
CA GLU A 161 1.73 5.48 3.92
C GLU A 161 0.25 5.68 3.65
N ARG A 162 -0.11 6.38 2.56
CA ARG A 162 -1.50 6.57 2.15
C ARG A 162 -2.21 5.22 1.99
N PHE A 163 -1.62 4.28 1.25
CA PHE A 163 -2.23 2.97 1.02
C PHE A 163 -2.41 2.18 2.33
N VAL A 164 -1.35 2.07 3.13
CA VAL A 164 -1.36 1.26 4.37
C VAL A 164 -2.38 1.83 5.38
N LEU A 165 -2.38 3.15 5.58
CA LEU A 165 -3.27 3.80 6.53
C LEU A 165 -4.73 3.77 6.04
N ALA A 166 -4.97 3.95 4.74
CA ALA A 166 -6.31 3.83 4.17
C ALA A 166 -6.89 2.41 4.34
N VAL A 167 -6.07 1.36 4.23
CA VAL A 167 -6.51 -0.02 4.50
C VAL A 167 -6.89 -0.19 5.97
N ALA A 168 -6.04 0.27 6.89
CA ALA A 168 -6.32 0.19 8.33
C ALA A 168 -7.58 0.98 8.73
N ASP A 169 -7.83 2.11 8.08
CA ASP A 169 -9.04 2.92 8.24
C ASP A 169 -10.28 2.30 7.58
N GLY A 170 -10.18 1.13 6.96
CA GLY A 170 -11.30 0.48 6.30
C GLY A 170 -11.77 1.24 5.09
N ARG A 171 -10.85 1.80 4.30
CA ARG A 171 -11.14 2.54 3.05
C ARG A 171 -10.85 1.73 1.79
N LEU A 172 -10.47 0.46 1.95
CA LEU A 172 -10.29 -0.48 0.85
C LEU A 172 -11.62 -1.11 0.46
N GLN A 173 -11.92 -1.06 -0.83
CA GLN A 173 -12.98 -1.81 -1.47
C GLN A 173 -12.38 -2.74 -2.52
N GLU A 174 -12.89 -3.96 -2.57
CA GLU A 174 -12.51 -4.96 -3.56
C GLU A 174 -13.77 -5.59 -4.14
N SER A 175 -13.71 -5.97 -5.41
CA SER A 175 -14.82 -6.59 -6.13
C SER A 175 -14.31 -7.62 -7.13
N LEU A 176 -15.10 -8.65 -7.40
CA LEU A 176 -14.83 -9.63 -8.45
C LEU A 176 -15.99 -9.60 -9.44
N ASP A 177 -15.67 -9.42 -10.72
CA ASP A 177 -16.60 -9.44 -11.84
C ASP A 177 -16.05 -10.39 -12.92
N ASP A 178 -16.62 -11.59 -13.03
CA ASP A 178 -16.11 -12.72 -13.82
C ASP A 178 -14.63 -13.04 -13.56
N ASP A 179 -13.72 -12.57 -14.41
CA ASP A 179 -12.27 -12.74 -14.29
C ASP A 179 -11.53 -11.47 -13.88
N ARG A 180 -12.26 -10.39 -13.58
CA ARG A 180 -11.72 -9.09 -13.26
C ARG A 180 -11.82 -8.81 -11.78
N VAL A 181 -10.68 -8.48 -11.17
CA VAL A 181 -10.59 -8.03 -9.79
C VAL A 181 -10.49 -6.51 -9.80
N GLY A 182 -11.46 -5.87 -9.14
CA GLY A 182 -11.53 -4.44 -8.92
C GLY A 182 -10.98 -4.10 -7.55
N VAL A 183 -10.15 -3.06 -7.49
CA VAL A 183 -9.63 -2.49 -6.25
C VAL A 183 -9.92 -0.99 -6.26
N ALA A 184 -10.45 -0.47 -5.16
CA ALA A 184 -10.59 0.95 -4.93
C ALA A 184 -10.13 1.30 -3.51
N VAL A 185 -9.35 2.39 -3.40
CA VAL A 185 -8.88 2.92 -2.12
C VAL A 185 -9.26 4.38 -2.07
N GLU A 186 -10.02 4.77 -1.04
CA GLU A 186 -10.32 6.16 -0.77
C GLU A 186 -9.32 6.74 0.23
N ALA A 187 -8.76 7.90 -0.05
CA ALA A 187 -7.97 8.67 0.90
C ALA A 187 -8.43 10.14 0.90
N PRO A 188 -8.19 10.90 1.98
CA PRO A 188 -8.61 12.31 2.05
C PRO A 188 -8.07 13.16 0.90
N GLU A 189 -6.86 12.85 0.41
CA GLU A 189 -6.15 13.59 -0.64
C GLU A 189 -6.49 13.10 -2.06
N GLY A 190 -7.26 12.01 -2.18
CA GLY A 190 -7.66 11.44 -3.46
C GLY A 190 -8.01 9.96 -3.37
N SER A 191 -8.84 9.50 -4.31
CA SER A 191 -9.18 8.08 -4.43
C SER A 191 -8.47 7.47 -5.64
N SER A 192 -8.04 6.22 -5.51
CA SER A 192 -7.54 5.42 -6.63
C SER A 192 -8.46 4.22 -6.85
N SER A 193 -8.62 3.83 -8.11
CA SER A 193 -9.33 2.60 -8.45
C SER A 193 -8.80 1.99 -9.76
N GLY A 194 -8.96 0.68 -9.90
CA GLY A 194 -8.50 -0.04 -11.07
C GLY A 194 -9.09 -1.45 -11.15
N TRP A 195 -9.02 -2.03 -12.35
CA TRP A 195 -9.43 -3.39 -12.63
C TRP A 195 -8.27 -4.16 -13.26
N THR A 196 -8.02 -5.36 -12.76
CA THR A 196 -7.01 -6.27 -13.32
C THR A 196 -7.68 -7.59 -13.68
N ILE A 197 -7.21 -8.25 -14.74
CA ILE A 197 -7.64 -9.61 -15.08
C ILE A 197 -6.82 -10.59 -14.23
N GLU A 198 -7.49 -11.47 -13.50
CA GLU A 198 -6.86 -12.60 -12.82
C GLU A 198 -7.03 -13.87 -13.66
N HIS A 199 -5.94 -14.31 -14.28
CA HIS A 199 -5.95 -15.45 -15.19
C HIS A 199 -5.99 -16.80 -14.44
N ASP A 200 -5.52 -16.85 -13.19
CA ASP A 200 -5.50 -18.08 -12.40
C ASP A 200 -6.89 -18.35 -11.80
N ALA A 201 -7.51 -19.46 -12.23
CA ALA A 201 -8.85 -19.83 -11.78
C ALA A 201 -8.91 -20.21 -10.29
N ALA A 202 -7.86 -20.81 -9.74
CA ALA A 202 -7.81 -21.15 -8.32
C ALA A 202 -7.67 -19.87 -7.48
N ARG A 203 -6.85 -18.93 -7.94
CA ARG A 203 -6.69 -17.61 -7.30
C ARG A 203 -7.99 -16.81 -7.35
N ARG A 204 -8.71 -16.80 -8.47
CA ARG A 204 -10.04 -16.17 -8.57
C ARG A 204 -11.04 -16.77 -7.59
N ALA A 205 -11.07 -18.10 -7.47
CA ALA A 205 -11.96 -18.77 -6.53
C ALA A 205 -11.63 -18.42 -5.07
N GLU A 206 -10.35 -18.30 -4.73
CA GLU A 206 -9.90 -17.83 -3.40
C GLU A 206 -10.36 -16.39 -3.12
N ILE A 207 -10.14 -15.48 -4.08
CA ILE A 207 -10.58 -14.08 -3.99
C ILE A 207 -12.10 -14.01 -3.81
N GLY A 208 -12.86 -14.74 -4.63
CA GLY A 208 -14.32 -14.81 -4.54
C GLY A 208 -14.78 -15.29 -3.16
N ALA A 209 -14.19 -16.36 -2.63
CA ALA A 209 -14.54 -16.86 -1.30
C ALA A 209 -14.26 -15.84 -0.17
N ILE A 210 -13.15 -15.09 -0.25
CA ILE A 210 -12.84 -14.03 0.71
C ILE A 210 -13.83 -12.87 0.59
N LEU A 211 -14.19 -12.49 -0.63
CA LEU A 211 -15.16 -11.42 -0.90
C LEU A 211 -16.56 -11.80 -0.41
N ASP A 212 -17.02 -13.02 -0.68
CA ASP A 212 -18.35 -13.51 -0.31
C ASP A 212 -18.53 -13.68 1.21
N ALA A 213 -17.44 -13.94 1.93
CA ALA A 213 -17.47 -14.10 3.39
C ALA A 213 -17.64 -12.76 4.14
N ARG A 214 -17.42 -11.62 3.48
CA ARG A 214 -17.50 -10.31 4.14
C ARG A 214 -18.94 -9.81 4.24
N GLN A 215 -19.18 -8.94 5.22
CA GLN A 215 -20.41 -8.17 5.28
C GLN A 215 -20.20 -6.78 4.67
N GLY A 216 -20.92 -6.48 3.59
CA GLY A 216 -20.86 -5.18 2.93
C GLY A 216 -19.86 -5.09 1.79
N VAL A 217 -19.84 -3.94 1.12
CA VAL A 217 -19.06 -3.72 -0.11
C VAL A 217 -17.60 -3.36 0.20
N ARG A 218 -17.35 -2.77 1.36
CA ARG A 218 -16.03 -2.30 1.80
C ARG A 218 -15.52 -3.14 2.97
N TRP A 219 -14.20 -3.29 3.07
CA TRP A 219 -13.58 -3.79 4.30
C TRP A 219 -13.84 -2.82 5.45
N ARG A 220 -14.03 -3.34 6.66
CA ARG A 220 -14.16 -2.50 7.86
C ARG A 220 -12.82 -1.94 8.32
N SER A 221 -12.90 -0.88 9.11
CA SER A 221 -11.76 -0.34 9.83
C SER A 221 -11.24 -1.36 10.83
N TRP A 222 -9.94 -1.31 11.07
CA TRP A 222 -9.30 -2.12 12.09
C TRP A 222 -9.77 -1.64 13.47
N PRO A 223 -10.09 -2.56 14.39
CA PRO A 223 -10.50 -2.19 15.75
C PRO A 223 -9.34 -1.50 16.48
N LEU A 224 -9.62 -0.46 17.26
CA LEU A 224 -8.57 0.20 18.04
C LEU A 224 -8.16 -0.66 19.23
N ARG A 225 -6.89 -0.53 19.61
CA ARG A 225 -6.36 -1.23 20.77
C ARG A 225 -7.03 -0.71 22.03
N GLY A 226 -7.73 -1.59 22.74
CA GLY A 226 -8.39 -1.23 24.01
C GLY A 226 -9.83 -0.75 23.86
N GLU A 227 -10.40 -0.72 22.66
CA GLU A 227 -11.86 -0.73 22.53
C GLU A 227 -12.38 -2.09 23.04
N GLU A 228 -13.23 -2.08 24.06
CA GLU A 228 -13.90 -3.28 24.53
C GLU A 228 -14.77 -3.83 23.40
N ARG A 229 -14.54 -5.11 23.04
CA ARG A 229 -15.32 -5.87 22.05
C ARG A 229 -16.82 -5.76 22.37
N SER A 230 -17.48 -4.82 21.74
CA SER A 230 -18.91 -4.61 21.91
C SER A 230 -19.68 -5.59 21.04
N GLY A 231 -20.01 -6.74 21.63
CA GLY A 231 -21.01 -7.72 21.18
C GLY A 231 -20.49 -8.75 20.17
N GLY A 232 -20.72 -10.05 20.30
CA GLY A 232 -21.79 -10.74 21.03
C GLY A 232 -22.68 -11.46 20.02
#